data_AF-A0A7G2SES7-F1
#
_entry.id   AF-A0A7G2SES7-F1
#
_cell.length_a   1.000
_cell.length_b   1.000
_cell.length_c   1.000
_cell.angle_alpha   90.00
_cell.angle_beta   90.00
_cell.angle_gamma   90.00
#
_symmetry.space_group_name_H-M   'P 1'
#
loop_
_entity.id
_entity.type
_entity.pdbx_description
1 polymer ?
#
loop_
_entity_poly.entity_id
_entity_poly.type
_entity_poly.pdbx_seq_one_letter_code
_entity_poly.pdbx_strand_id
1 'polypeptide(L)' 'LPNILLTPHIAWASEEAKQRMIEILVQNIHLNLDGIDHNRIV' A
#
# COMPACT_ATOMS: atom_id res chain seq x y z
N LEU A 1 15.55 -14.44 -24.25
CA LEU A 1 16.38 -13.24 -24.02
C LEU A 1 17.22 -13.49 -22.78
N PRO A 2 18.54 -13.59 -22.89
CA PRO A 2 19.39 -14.05 -21.79
C PRO A 2 19.60 -13.03 -20.65
N ASN A 3 19.22 -11.76 -20.85
CA ASN A 3 19.47 -10.66 -19.89
C ASN A 3 18.18 -9.96 -19.42
N ILE A 4 17.06 -10.69 -19.36
CA ILE A 4 15.77 -10.12 -18.94
C ILE A 4 15.20 -10.92 -17.78
N LEU A 5 14.88 -10.22 -16.70
CA LEU A 5 14.05 -10.71 -15.61
C LEU A 5 12.67 -10.06 -15.70
N LEU A 6 11.66 -10.86 -16.05
CA LEU A 6 10.27 -10.43 -16.06
C LEU A 6 9.62 -10.83 -14.75
N THR A 7 9.02 -9.88 -14.04
CA THR A 7 8.21 -10.15 -12.85
C THR A 7 6.77 -9.67 -13.10
N PRO A 8 5.76 -10.40 -12.61
CA PRO A 8 4.36 -10.04 -12.82
C PRO A 8 3.91 -8.88 -11.90
N HIS A 9 4.64 -7.76 -11.90
CA HIS A 9 4.38 -6.59 -11.04
C HIS A 9 4.28 -6.94 -9.54
N ILE A 10 5.12 -7.88 -9.07
CA ILE A 10 5.14 -8.36 -7.67
C ILE A 10 6.30 -7.79 -6.85
N ALA A 11 6.98 -6.75 -7.34
CA ALA A 11 8.09 -6.12 -6.61
C ALA A 11 7.67 -5.58 -5.23
N TRP A 12 6.38 -5.28 -5.03
CA TRP A 12 5.81 -4.79 -3.78
C TRP A 12 5.32 -5.90 -2.85
N ALA A 13 5.25 -7.16 -3.28
CA ALA A 13 4.43 -8.19 -2.63
C ALA A 13 5.08 -8.89 -1.42
N SER A 14 5.98 -8.22 -0.69
CA SER A 14 6.53 -8.76 0.57
C SER A 14 5.47 -8.82 1.67
N GLU A 15 5.65 -9.68 2.67
CA GLU A 15 4.73 -9.76 3.81
C GLU A 15 4.62 -8.43 4.56
N GLU A 16 5.75 -7.73 4.74
CA GLU A 16 5.83 -6.44 5.42
C GLU A 16 5.09 -5.35 4.65
N ALA A 17 5.19 -5.35 3.32
CA ALA A 17 4.50 -4.38 2.48
C ALA A 17 2.98 -4.60 2.52
N LYS A 18 2.53 -5.86 2.46
CA LYS A 18 1.10 -6.21 2.62
C LYS A 18 0.57 -5.80 3.99
N GLN A 19 1.30 -6.10 5.06
CA GLN A 19 0.94 -5.73 6.43
C GLN A 19 0.83 -4.20 6.57
N ARG A 20 1.83 -3.47 6.08
CA ARG A 20 1.84 -2.00 6.11
C ARG A 20 0.68 -1.39 5.34
N MET A 21 0.30 -1.97 4.19
CA MET A 21 -0.87 -1.51 3.43
C MET A 21 -2.15 -1.61 4.26
N ILE A 22 -2.35 -2.70 4.99
CA ILE A 22 -3.52 -2.87 5.86
C ILE A 22 -3.49 -1.90 7.04
N GLU A 23 -2.32 -1.70 7.65
CA GLU A 23 -2.15 -0.73 8.75
C GLU A 23 -2.51 0.69 8.30
N ILE A 24 -2.01 1.13 7.15
CA ILE A 24 -2.33 2.45 6.57
C ILE A 24 -3.82 2.56 6.28
N LEU A 25 -4.44 1.52 5.73
CA LEU A 25 -5.88 1.50 5.45
C LEU A 25 -6.70 1.68 6.74
N VAL A 26 -6.40 0.88 7.77
CA VAL A 26 -7.10 0.95 9.07
C VAL A 26 -6.91 2.33 9.70
N GLN A 27 -5.71 2.89 9.63
CA GLN A 27 -5.43 4.24 10.13
C GLN A 27 -6.25 5.30 9.39
N ASN A 28 -6.31 5.26 8.06
CA ASN A 28 -7.09 6.21 7.27
C ASN A 28 -8.58 6.11 7.57
N ILE A 29 -9.12 4.91 7.85
CA ILE A 29 -10.52 4.75 8.26
C ILE A 29 -10.78 5.47 9.59
N HIS A 30 -9.95 5.25 10.60
CA HIS A 30 -10.11 5.94 11.89
C HIS A 30 -10.01 7.47 11.74
N LEU A 31 -9.01 7.95 11.01
CA LEU A 31 -8.83 9.39 10.77
C LEU A 31 -10.02 9.99 10.02
N ASN A 32 -10.59 9.26 9.06
CA ASN A 32 -11.78 9.71 8.35
C ASN A 32 -13.01 9.81 9.27
N LEU A 33 -13.20 8.84 10.18
CA LEU A 33 -14.27 8.89 11.19
C LEU A 33 -14.10 10.06 12.17
N ASP A 34 -12.85 10.44 12.46
CA ASP A 34 -12.51 11.61 13.28
C ASP A 34 -12.62 12.94 12.49
N GLY A 35 -12.98 12.90 11.20
CA GLY A 35 -13.08 14.09 10.34
C GLY A 35 -11.72 14.65 9.91
N ILE A 36 -10.65 13.86 10.04
CA ILE A 36 -9.29 14.24 9.67
C ILE A 36 -8.99 13.72 8.27
N ASP A 37 -8.76 14.62 7.32
CA ASP A 37 -8.29 14.27 5.99
C ASP A 37 -6.82 13.80 6.03
N HIS A 38 -6.57 12.54 5.69
CA HIS A 38 -5.23 11.96 5.62
C HIS A 38 -5.05 11.14 4.34
N ASN A 39 -3.87 11.23 3.72
CA ASN A 39 -3.55 10.59 2.43
C ASN A 39 -4.61 10.83 1.32
N ARG A 40 -5.26 12.00 1.37
CA ARG A 40 -6.30 12.39 0.40
C ARG A 40 -5.65 12.94 -0.87
N ILE A 41 -6.03 12.39 -2.02
CA ILE A 41 -5.61 12.88 -3.33
C ILE A 41 -6.79 13.66 -3.94
N VAL A 42 -6.53 14.89 -4.39
CA VAL A 42 -7.47 15.78 -5.09
C VAL A 42 -6.81 16.45 -6.28
#